data_AF-W7WB58-F1
#
_entry.id   AF-W7WB58-F1
#
_cell.length_a   1.000
_cell.length_b   1.000
_cell.length_c   1.000
_cell.angle_alpha   90.00
_cell.angle_beta   90.00
_cell.angle_gamma   90.00
#
_symmetry.space_group_name_H-M   'P 1'
#
loop_
_entity.id
_entity.type
_entity.pdbx_description
1 polymer ?
#
loop_
_entity_poly.entity_id
_entity_poly.type
_entity_poly.pdbx_seq_one_letter_code
_entity_poly.pdbx_strand_id
1 'polypeptide(L)'
;MSMTPPTEFAPGLTVRGIAPPMKLPDFGLIAFDMDSTLINIECVDEIADAAGRKAEVAAITEAAMRGEIADYKDSLRRRVALLKACR
;
A
#
# COMPACT_ATOMS: atom_id res chain seq x y z
N MET A 1 -20.03 -11.05 -10.12
CA MET A 1 -20.41 -10.76 -8.73
C MET A 1 -20.93 -9.34 -8.67
N SER A 2 -22.17 -9.13 -8.23
CA SER A 2 -22.71 -7.78 -8.05
C SER A 2 -21.98 -7.11 -6.89
N MET A 3 -21.23 -6.04 -7.15
CA MET A 3 -20.57 -5.28 -6.09
C MET A 3 -21.58 -4.32 -5.49
N THR A 4 -21.94 -4.52 -4.23
CA THR A 4 -22.76 -3.57 -3.47
C THR A 4 -22.07 -2.19 -3.51
N PRO A 5 -22.80 -1.09 -3.80
CA PRO A 5 -22.21 0.23 -3.83
C PRO A 5 -21.69 0.64 -2.43
N PRO A 6 -20.60 1.42 -2.36
CA PRO A 6 -20.16 2.01 -1.10
C PRO A 6 -21.22 2.97 -0.54
N THR A 7 -21.40 2.99 0.78
CA THR A 7 -22.33 3.87 1.49
C THR A 7 -21.58 4.64 2.58
N GLU A 8 -21.82 5.94 2.71
CA GLU A 8 -21.26 6.75 3.80
C GLU A 8 -22.00 6.43 5.10
N PHE A 9 -21.26 5.95 6.11
CA PHE A 9 -21.81 5.60 7.42
C PHE A 9 -21.66 6.76 8.42
N ALA A 10 -20.54 7.48 8.33
CA ALA A 10 -20.23 8.68 9.11
C ALA A 10 -19.28 9.58 8.29
N PRO A 11 -19.12 10.87 8.63
CA PRO A 11 -18.23 11.77 7.90
C PRO A 11 -16.81 11.18 7.76
N GLY A 12 -16.39 10.95 6.52
CA GLY A 12 -15.07 10.37 6.21
C GLY A 12 -14.96 8.84 6.39
N LEU A 13 -16.06 8.14 6.69
CA LEU A 13 -16.11 6.69 6.84
C LEU A 13 -17.14 6.07 5.89
N THR A 14 -16.63 5.41 4.87
CA THR A 14 -17.43 4.70 3.85
C THR A 14 -17.34 3.19 4.07
N VAL A 15 -18.49 2.52 4.04
CA VAL A 15 -18.58 1.07 4.20
C VAL A 15 -19.11 0.42 2.92
N ARG A 16 -18.68 -0.81 2.64
CA ARG A 16 -19.14 -1.59 1.48
C ARG A 16 -19.30 -3.04 1.86
N GLY A 17 -20.45 -3.63 1.53
CA GLY A 17 -20.72 -5.04 1.80
C GLY A 17 -20.95 -5.39 3.27
N ILE A 18 -21.15 -4.38 4.13
CA ILE A 18 -21.50 -4.55 5.55
C ILE A 18 -22.68 -3.64 5.90
N ALA A 19 -23.49 -4.06 6.88
CA ALA A 19 -24.63 -3.30 7.39
C ALA A 19 -24.39 -2.96 8.88
N PRO A 20 -23.85 -1.78 9.20
CA PRO A 20 -23.62 -1.35 10.57
C PRO A 20 -24.94 -1.19 11.37
N PRO A 21 -24.91 -1.32 12.71
CA PRO A 21 -23.74 -1.63 13.53
C PRO A 21 -23.48 -3.14 13.62
N MET A 22 -22.23 -3.55 13.40
CA MET A 22 -21.75 -4.91 13.68
C MET A 22 -20.75 -4.84 14.83
N LYS A 23 -20.67 -5.89 15.64
CA LYS A 23 -19.74 -5.98 16.78
C LYS A 23 -18.42 -6.58 16.32
N LEU A 24 -17.32 -6.28 17.01
CA LEU A 24 -16.00 -6.86 16.71
C LEU A 24 -16.01 -8.41 16.60
N PRO A 25 -16.72 -9.17 17.45
CA PRO A 25 -16.78 -10.63 17.32
C PRO A 25 -17.50 -11.13 16.07
N ASP A 26 -18.25 -10.28 15.37
CA ASP A 26 -18.90 -10.64 14.10
C ASP A 26 -17.87 -10.73 12.95
N PHE A 27 -16.63 -10.29 13.18
CA PHE A 27 -15.51 -10.35 12.25
C PHE A 27 -14.49 -11.41 12.71
N GLY A 28 -14.16 -12.37 11.84
CA GLY A 28 -13.16 -13.40 12.14
C GLY A 28 -11.71 -13.04 11.77
N LEU A 29 -11.52 -12.05 10.90
CA LEU A 29 -10.21 -11.64 10.39
C LEU A 29 -10.23 -10.17 10.01
N ILE A 30 -9.12 -9.49 10.28
CA ILE A 30 -8.81 -8.18 9.74
C ILE A 30 -7.42 -8.24 9.09
N ALA A 31 -7.29 -7.65 7.91
CA ALA A 31 -6.05 -7.53 7.19
C ALA A 31 -5.83 -6.06 6.86
N PHE A 32 -4.62 -5.59 7.09
CA PHE A 32 -4.19 -4.23 6.77
C PHE A 32 -3.04 -4.33 5.79
N ASP A 33 -2.96 -3.34 4.90
CA ASP A 33 -1.72 -3.08 4.21
C ASP A 33 -0.66 -2.56 5.22
N MET A 34 0.61 -2.65 4.84
CA MET A 34 1.73 -2.28 5.72
C MET A 34 2.12 -0.81 5.52
N ASP A 35 2.70 -0.52 4.36
CA ASP A 35 3.24 0.79 4.02
C ASP A 35 2.10 1.81 3.90
N SER A 36 2.30 3.00 4.46
CA SER A 36 1.31 4.09 4.50
C SER A 36 -0.07 3.70 5.08
N THR A 37 -0.16 2.58 5.82
CA THR A 37 -1.39 2.08 6.45
C THR A 37 -1.16 1.71 7.91
N LEU A 38 -0.31 0.70 8.20
CA LEU A 38 0.09 0.36 9.56
C LEU A 38 1.32 1.14 10.02
N ILE A 39 2.20 1.50 9.09
CA ILE A 39 3.39 2.30 9.35
C ILE A 39 3.43 3.52 8.42
N ASN A 40 4.06 4.60 8.87
CA ASN A 40 4.11 5.87 8.13
C ASN A 40 5.24 5.93 7.09
N ILE A 41 5.95 4.82 6.87
CA ILE A 41 7.12 4.75 5.99
C ILE A 41 6.83 3.84 4.80
N GLU A 42 7.65 4.00 3.76
CA GLU A 42 7.76 3.04 2.66
C GLU A 42 9.00 2.18 2.92
N CYS A 43 8.78 0.93 3.35
CA CYS A 43 9.86 0.08 3.87
C CYS A 43 11.03 -0.11 2.87
N VAL A 44 10.72 -0.20 1.56
CA VAL A 44 11.73 -0.34 0.50
C VAL A 44 12.59 0.91 0.36
N ASP A 45 12.03 2.10 0.58
CA ASP A 45 12.75 3.36 0.49
C ASP A 45 13.74 3.52 1.67
N GLU A 46 13.36 3.06 2.87
CA GLU A 46 14.25 3.06 4.04
C GLU A 46 15.41 2.05 3.89
N ILE A 47 15.15 0.90 3.27
CA ILE A 47 16.23 -0.05 2.90
C ILE A 47 17.16 0.62 1.87
N ALA A 48 16.60 1.35 0.90
CA ALA A 48 17.39 2.07 -0.09
C ALA A 48 18.21 3.20 0.51
N ASP A 49 17.73 3.84 1.59
CA ASP A 49 18.47 4.85 2.33
C ASP A 49 19.74 4.29 2.96
N ALA A 50 19.61 3.15 3.66
CA ALA A 50 20.75 2.43 4.20
C ALA A 50 21.76 2.01 3.11
N ALA A 51 21.29 1.86 1.87
CA ALA A 51 22.07 1.49 0.70
C ALA A 51 22.59 2.69 -0.12
N GLY A 52 22.28 3.94 0.27
CA GLY A 52 22.67 5.15 -0.47
C GLY A 52 21.98 5.31 -1.83
N ARG A 53 20.75 4.78 -1.98
CA ARG A 53 19.96 4.74 -3.23
C ARG A 53 18.52 5.23 -3.05
N LYS A 54 18.19 5.88 -1.92
CA LYS A 54 16.83 6.36 -1.61
C LYS A 54 16.18 7.14 -2.74
N ALA A 55 16.89 8.10 -3.34
CA ALA A 55 16.33 8.96 -4.37
C ALA A 55 15.89 8.19 -5.63
N GLU A 56 16.67 7.19 -6.05
CA GLU A 56 16.36 6.38 -7.23
C GLU A 56 15.18 5.45 -6.98
N VAL A 57 15.09 4.87 -5.79
CA VAL A 57 14.01 3.96 -5.39
C VAL A 57 12.71 4.73 -5.17
N ALA A 58 12.75 5.85 -4.44
CA ALA A 58 11.58 6.70 -4.19
C ALA A 58 10.96 7.23 -5.49
N ALA A 59 11.78 7.59 -6.50
CA ALA A 59 11.27 8.01 -7.80
C ALA A 59 10.42 6.92 -8.49
N ILE A 60 10.79 5.64 -8.33
CA ILE A 60 10.04 4.50 -8.86
C ILE A 60 8.78 4.23 -8.03
N THR A 61 8.87 4.35 -6.70
CA THR A 61 7.71 4.23 -5.78
C THR A 61 6.65 5.27 -6.15
N GLU A 62 7.05 6.53 -6.29
CA GLU A 62 6.18 7.64 -6.68
C GLU A 62 5.56 7.45 -8.09
N ALA A 63 6.34 6.99 -9.07
CA ALA A 63 5.82 6.69 -10.41
C ALA A 63 4.78 5.55 -10.38
N ALA A 64 4.98 4.53 -9.53
CA ALA A 64 4.01 3.46 -9.35
C ALA A 64 2.72 3.96 -8.67
N MET A 65 2.83 4.81 -7.65
CA MET A 65 1.66 5.39 -6.97
C MET A 65 0.84 6.31 -7.88
N ARG A 66 1.48 7.05 -8.80
CA ARG A 66 0.79 7.84 -9.84
C ARG A 66 0.16 6.98 -10.95
N GLY A 67 0.39 5.68 -10.95
CA GLY A 67 -0.09 4.77 -11.99
C GLY A 67 0.70 4.82 -13.30
N GLU A 68 1.86 5.50 -13.32
CA GLU A 68 2.77 5.53 -14.49
C GLU A 68 3.42 4.16 -14.70
N ILE A 69 3.61 3.40 -13.63
CA ILE A 69 3.98 1.98 -13.66
C ILE A 69 2.75 1.15 -13.26
N ALA A 70 2.03 0.66 -14.26
CA ALA A 70 0.77 -0.07 -14.05
C ALA A 70 0.94 -1.45 -13.40
N ASP A 71 2.11 -2.11 -13.56
CA ASP A 71 2.38 -3.40 -12.94
C ASP A 71 3.20 -3.24 -11.66
N TYR A 72 2.57 -3.55 -10.52
CA TYR A 72 3.23 -3.60 -9.22
C TYR A 72 4.47 -4.50 -9.24
N LYS A 73 4.41 -5.66 -9.91
CA LYS A 73 5.53 -6.60 -9.94
C LYS A 73 6.72 -6.03 -10.69
N ASP A 74 6.48 -5.27 -11.76
CA ASP A 74 7.53 -4.55 -12.49
C ASP A 74 8.15 -3.45 -11.62
N SER A 75 7.34 -2.59 -11.00
CA SER A 75 7.82 -1.57 -10.05
C SER A 75 8.69 -2.16 -8.94
N LEU A 76 8.22 -3.25 -8.31
CA LEU A 76 8.96 -3.91 -7.24
C LEU A 76 10.31 -4.48 -7.72
N ARG A 77 10.34 -5.14 -8.89
CA ARG A 77 11.59 -5.66 -9.46
C ARG A 77 12.60 -4.55 -9.74
N ARG A 78 12.15 -3.41 -10.28
CA ARG A 78 13.02 -2.26 -10.56
C ARG A 78 13.62 -1.69 -9.27
N ARG A 79 12.80 -1.48 -8.23
CA ARG A 79 13.26 -1.01 -6.91
C ARG A 79 14.26 -1.95 -6.26
N VAL A 80 13.96 -3.25 -6.21
CA VAL A 80 14.85 -4.25 -5.61
C VAL A 80 16.14 -4.45 -6.42
N ALA A 81 16.11 -4.28 -7.74
CA ALA A 81 17.32 -4.36 -8.57
C ALA A 81 18.34 -3.27 -8.21
N LEU A 82 17.88 -2.08 -7.83
CA LEU A 82 18.77 -1.00 -7.37
C LEU A 82 19.49 -1.34 -6.06
N LEU A 83 18.87 -2.17 -5.21
CA LEU A 83 19.46 -2.63 -3.94
C LEU A 83 20.52 -3.72 -4.14
N LYS A 84 20.49 -4.48 -5.25
CA LYS A 84 21.50 -5.52 -5.54
C LYS A 84 22.91 -4.99 -5.78
N ALA A 85 23.04 -3.70 -6.10
CA ALA A 85 24.34 -3.08 -6.35
C ALA A 85 25.04 -2.59 -5.06
N CYS A 86 24.37 -2.69 -3.92
CA CYS A 86 24.91 -2.25 -2.63
C CYS A 86 25.75 -3.38 -2.03
N ARG A 87 27.00 -3.05 -1.74
CA ARG A 87 28.03 -3.98 -1.27
C ARG A 87 28.18 -3.92 0.24
#